data_AF-A0A382DVD9-F1
#
_entry.id   AF-A0A382DVD9-F1
#
_cell.length_a   1.000
_cell.length_b   1.000
_cell.length_c   1.000
_cell.angle_alpha   90.00
_cell.angle_beta   90.00
_cell.angle_gamma   90.00
#
_symmetry.space_group_name_H-M   'P 1'
#
loop_
_entity.id
_entity.type
_entity.pdbx_description
1 polymer ?
#
loop_
_entity_poly.entity_id
_entity_poly.type
_entity_poly.pdbx_seq_one_letter_code
_entity_poly.pdbx_strand_id
1 'polypeptide(L)'
;MKNLRKKLLNYSFRSSGRIGMAKQQVKGWILLLSVLLYFTTGSQIQGQTLRGSESSVNRAYQTAKDHDFTFLETQQQIRRFVDAGYLVPIGNGLNYTIHDVSFPYGRAEVKLFVERLSGQYRRACGEKLVVTSLTRPTRGQPRNASSLSVHPTGMAVDFRRSTSSVCRNWLESTLLYLEEA
;
A
#
# COMPACT_ATOMS: atom_id res chain seq x y z
N MET A 1 13.25 37.73 59.47
CA MET A 1 12.58 37.09 60.61
C MET A 1 12.26 35.64 60.25
N LYS A 2 12.77 34.68 61.05
CA LYS A 2 12.45 33.22 61.12
C LYS A 2 12.52 32.43 59.79
N ASN A 3 13.57 31.72 59.37
CA ASN A 3 14.52 30.80 60.03
C ASN A 3 13.90 29.42 60.40
N LEU A 4 14.58 28.36 59.93
CA LEU A 4 14.73 26.98 60.46
C LEU A 4 13.86 25.80 59.93
N ARG A 5 14.56 24.89 59.24
CA ARG A 5 14.99 23.52 59.65
C ARG A 5 14.48 22.29 58.86
N LYS A 6 15.49 21.56 58.37
CA LYS A 6 15.55 20.14 57.95
C LYS A 6 15.06 19.19 59.05
N LYS A 7 14.52 18.02 58.66
CA LYS A 7 14.90 16.72 59.27
C LYS A 7 14.58 15.52 58.38
N LEU A 8 15.65 14.78 58.05
CA LEU A 8 15.67 13.40 57.56
C LEU A 8 15.18 12.46 58.68
N LEU A 9 14.45 11.40 58.33
CA LEU A 9 14.44 10.16 59.11
C LEU A 9 14.24 8.96 58.17
N ASN A 10 15.32 8.18 58.04
CA ASN A 10 15.35 6.81 57.53
C ASN A 10 14.54 5.90 58.47
N TYR A 11 13.79 4.95 57.92
CA TYR A 11 13.37 3.77 58.67
C TYR A 11 13.77 2.51 57.90
N SER A 12 14.90 1.96 58.33
CA SER A 12 15.35 0.60 58.06
C SER A 12 14.78 -0.26 59.19
N PHE A 13 14.03 -1.31 58.86
CA PHE A 13 13.72 -2.37 59.81
C PHE A 13 14.15 -3.72 59.21
N ARG A 14 15.25 -4.23 59.73
CA ARG A 14 15.76 -5.58 59.53
C ARG A 14 15.41 -6.37 60.78
N SER A 15 14.65 -7.45 60.65
CA SER A 15 14.47 -8.44 61.70
C SER A 15 14.69 -9.84 61.13
N SER A 16 15.56 -10.57 61.81
CA SER A 16 16.04 -11.91 61.52
C SER A 16 15.10 -12.97 62.12
N GLY A 17 14.95 -14.10 61.44
CA GLY A 17 14.37 -15.31 62.03
C GLY A 17 14.59 -16.54 61.14
N ARG A 18 15.66 -17.30 61.39
CA ARG A 18 15.71 -18.77 61.18
C ARG A 18 15.15 -19.39 62.48
N ILE A 19 14.50 -20.55 62.58
CA ILE A 19 14.84 -21.92 62.14
C ILE A 19 13.54 -22.75 62.28
N GLY A 20 13.33 -23.76 61.43
CA GLY A 20 12.37 -24.83 61.73
C GLY A 20 12.14 -25.78 60.56
N MET A 21 13.01 -26.79 60.39
CA MET A 21 12.74 -27.94 59.53
C MET A 21 11.83 -28.94 60.26
N ALA A 22 10.69 -29.29 59.65
CA ALA A 22 9.98 -30.53 59.96
C ALA A 22 9.52 -31.16 58.63
N LYS A 23 9.92 -32.42 58.43
CA LYS A 23 9.63 -33.24 57.24
C LYS A 23 8.17 -33.70 57.28
N GLN A 24 7.42 -33.53 56.19
CA GLN A 24 6.41 -34.53 55.80
C GLN A 24 6.12 -34.45 54.30
N GLN A 25 6.35 -35.57 53.62
CA GLN A 25 6.05 -35.77 52.21
C GLN A 25 4.54 -35.74 51.98
N VAL A 26 4.10 -35.00 50.95
CA VAL A 26 2.89 -35.35 50.20
C VAL A 26 3.20 -35.23 48.71
N LYS A 27 2.82 -36.29 48.01
CA LYS A 27 3.12 -36.65 46.64
C LYS A 27 2.55 -35.64 45.62
N GLY A 28 3.36 -35.41 44.58
CA GLY A 28 2.92 -35.46 43.18
C GLY A 28 2.12 -34.27 42.65
N TRP A 29 2.80 -33.39 41.93
CA TRP A 29 2.25 -32.72 40.73
C TRP A 29 3.37 -32.59 39.70
N ILE A 30 3.39 -33.52 38.74
CA ILE A 30 4.01 -33.30 37.43
C ILE A 30 2.97 -32.49 36.64
N LEU A 31 3.34 -31.31 36.13
CA LEU A 31 3.16 -30.88 34.72
C LEU A 31 3.24 -29.35 34.55
N LEU A 32 3.88 -28.97 33.43
CA LEU A 32 3.86 -27.67 32.74
C LEU A 32 4.91 -26.62 33.16
N LEU A 33 6.18 -26.93 32.86
CA LEU A 33 7.23 -25.93 32.61
C LEU A 33 7.79 -26.11 31.18
N SER A 34 6.91 -26.24 30.19
CA SER A 34 7.27 -26.02 28.77
C SER A 34 7.23 -24.53 28.49
N VAL A 35 8.31 -23.84 28.87
CA VAL A 35 8.58 -22.46 28.46
C VAL A 35 8.64 -22.44 26.93
N LEU A 36 7.70 -21.71 26.35
CA LEU A 36 7.60 -21.38 24.93
C LEU A 36 8.96 -20.93 24.38
N LEU A 37 9.63 -21.78 23.60
CA LEU A 37 10.51 -21.30 22.54
C LEU A 37 9.60 -20.70 21.47
N TYR A 38 9.44 -19.38 21.52
CA TYR A 38 8.91 -18.61 20.41
C TYR A 38 9.85 -18.78 19.21
N PHE A 39 9.45 -19.59 18.24
CA PHE A 39 10.00 -19.53 16.89
C PHE A 39 9.67 -18.15 16.31
N THR A 40 10.61 -17.21 16.38
CA THR A 40 10.57 -16.01 15.57
C THR A 40 10.95 -16.39 14.14
N THR A 41 9.97 -16.85 13.36
CA THR A 41 10.12 -16.85 11.90
C THR A 41 10.19 -15.39 11.48
N GLY A 42 11.40 -14.86 11.33
CA GLY A 42 11.60 -13.54 10.75
C GLY A 42 11.09 -13.57 9.32
N SER A 43 9.90 -13.00 9.09
CA SER A 43 9.47 -12.64 7.75
C SER A 43 10.55 -11.75 7.16
N GLN A 44 11.20 -12.21 6.10
CA GLN A 44 12.05 -11.37 5.28
C GLN A 44 11.17 -10.23 4.77
N ILE A 45 11.28 -9.04 5.36
CA ILE A 45 10.65 -7.83 4.81
C ILE A 45 11.41 -7.52 3.54
N GLN A 46 11.01 -8.16 2.45
CA GLN A 46 11.44 -7.78 1.12
C GLN A 46 10.78 -6.44 0.84
N GLY A 47 11.57 -5.37 0.82
CA GLY A 47 11.07 -4.04 0.45
C GLY A 47 10.59 -4.08 -1.00
N GLN A 48 9.28 -4.19 -1.18
CA GLN A 48 8.69 -4.06 -2.49
C GLN A 48 8.93 -2.64 -3.01
N THR A 49 9.18 -2.50 -4.31
CA THR A 49 9.41 -1.20 -4.94
C THR A 49 8.42 -1.01 -6.07
N LEU A 50 7.96 0.22 -6.30
CA LEU A 50 7.17 0.57 -7.48
C LEU A 50 7.98 0.59 -8.79
N ARG A 51 9.19 0.01 -8.82
CA ARG A 51 10.03 -0.01 -10.03
C ARG A 51 9.47 -0.94 -11.12
N GLY A 52 8.27 -1.49 -10.94
CA GLY A 52 7.61 -2.41 -11.86
C GLY A 52 8.43 -3.68 -11.98
N SER A 53 8.22 -4.64 -11.08
CA SER A 53 8.86 -5.94 -11.23
C SER A 53 8.33 -6.60 -12.51
N GLU A 54 9.18 -7.40 -13.18
CA GLU A 54 8.75 -8.21 -14.33
C GLU A 54 7.52 -9.05 -13.99
N SER A 55 7.47 -9.57 -12.75
CA SER A 55 6.32 -10.32 -12.24
C SER A 55 5.04 -9.48 -12.19
N SER A 56 5.11 -8.21 -11.77
CA SER A 56 3.95 -7.31 -11.68
C SER A 56 3.40 -6.98 -13.06
N VAL A 57 4.29 -6.70 -14.03
CA VAL A 57 3.91 -6.42 -15.41
C VAL A 57 3.28 -7.66 -16.06
N ASN A 58 3.88 -8.83 -15.86
CA ASN A 58 3.33 -10.10 -16.34
C ASN A 58 1.95 -10.38 -15.73
N ARG A 59 1.78 -10.20 -14.42
CA ARG A 59 0.47 -10.36 -13.76
C ARG A 59 -0.59 -9.47 -14.38
N ALA A 60 -0.32 -8.17 -14.53
CA ALA A 60 -1.26 -7.23 -15.15
C ALA A 60 -1.63 -7.65 -16.58
N TYR A 61 -0.65 -8.09 -17.36
CA TYR A 61 -0.87 -8.59 -18.72
C TYR A 61 -1.74 -9.86 -18.74
N GLN A 62 -1.45 -10.84 -17.88
CA GLN A 62 -2.27 -12.06 -17.77
C GLN A 62 -3.69 -11.73 -17.30
N THR A 63 -3.85 -10.87 -16.29
CA THR A 63 -5.17 -10.39 -15.86
C THR A 63 -5.96 -9.76 -17.02
N ALA A 64 -5.31 -8.97 -17.88
CA ALA A 64 -5.96 -8.44 -19.08
C ALA A 64 -6.45 -9.54 -20.03
N LYS A 65 -5.68 -10.63 -20.17
CA LYS A 65 -6.04 -11.80 -20.98
C LYS A 65 -7.18 -12.59 -20.34
N ASP A 66 -7.12 -12.84 -19.03
CA ASP A 66 -8.13 -13.58 -18.28
C ASP A 66 -9.49 -12.88 -18.27
N HIS A 67 -9.50 -11.55 -18.34
CA HIS A 67 -10.72 -10.75 -18.50
C HIS A 67 -11.14 -10.53 -19.96
N ASP A 68 -10.49 -11.20 -20.93
CA ASP A 68 -10.75 -11.05 -22.36
C ASP A 68 -10.71 -9.59 -22.86
N PHE A 69 -9.85 -8.78 -22.25
CA PHE A 69 -9.75 -7.39 -22.65
C PHE A 69 -9.08 -7.25 -24.02
N THR A 70 -9.73 -6.48 -24.89
CA THR A 70 -9.16 -6.12 -26.18
C THR A 70 -8.01 -5.14 -26.02
N PHE A 71 -6.87 -5.43 -26.63
CA PHE A 71 -5.75 -4.51 -26.76
C PHE A 71 -5.99 -3.59 -27.97
N LEU A 72 -6.48 -2.38 -27.71
CA LEU A 72 -6.90 -1.45 -28.75
C LEU A 72 -5.71 -0.95 -29.57
N GLU A 73 -5.72 -1.17 -30.87
CA GLU A 73 -4.61 -0.82 -31.76
C GLU A 73 -4.63 0.63 -32.21
N THR A 74 -5.82 1.23 -32.35
CA THR A 74 -6.00 2.53 -33.02
C THR A 74 -6.90 3.48 -32.23
N GLN A 75 -6.78 4.78 -32.49
CA GLN A 75 -7.70 5.80 -31.99
C GLN A 75 -9.16 5.51 -32.37
N GLN A 76 -9.41 4.98 -33.58
CA GLN A 76 -10.76 4.68 -34.03
C GLN A 76 -11.40 3.57 -33.20
N GLN A 77 -10.62 2.54 -32.83
CA GLN A 77 -11.10 1.49 -31.92
C GLN A 77 -11.39 2.05 -30.51
N ILE A 78 -10.57 2.97 -30.00
CA ILE A 78 -10.85 3.65 -28.73
C ILE A 78 -12.21 4.35 -28.79
N ARG A 79 -12.48 5.13 -29.85
CA ARG A 79 -13.78 5.80 -30.01
C ARG A 79 -14.95 4.82 -30.00
N ARG A 80 -14.84 3.72 -30.76
CA ARG A 80 -15.87 2.65 -30.76
C ARG A 80 -16.11 2.05 -29.38
N PHE A 81 -15.05 1.85 -28.60
CA PHE A 81 -15.16 1.33 -27.23
C PHE A 81 -15.80 2.33 -26.27
N VAL A 82 -15.58 3.63 -26.47
CA VAL A 82 -16.27 4.69 -25.73
C VAL A 82 -17.75 4.73 -26.11
N ASP A 83 -18.07 4.72 -27.40
CA ASP A 83 -19.44 4.75 -27.90
C ASP A 83 -20.24 3.53 -27.44
N ALA A 84 -19.60 2.37 -27.36
CA ALA A 84 -20.19 1.13 -26.84
C ALA A 84 -20.23 1.03 -25.31
N GLY A 85 -19.69 2.02 -24.58
CA GLY A 85 -19.70 2.07 -23.11
C GLY A 85 -18.67 1.18 -22.41
N TYR A 86 -17.77 0.51 -23.13
CA TYR A 86 -16.68 -0.27 -22.54
C TYR A 86 -15.58 0.59 -21.91
N LEU A 87 -15.40 1.81 -22.44
CA LEU A 87 -14.51 2.83 -21.86
C LEU A 87 -15.33 4.08 -21.52
N VAL A 88 -15.01 4.69 -20.39
CA VAL A 88 -15.66 5.91 -19.91
C VAL A 88 -14.67 7.08 -19.91
N PRO A 89 -15.14 8.32 -20.14
CA PRO A 89 -14.30 9.50 -20.00
C PRO A 89 -13.90 9.72 -18.53
N ILE A 90 -12.63 10.02 -18.33
CA ILE A 90 -12.02 10.39 -17.04
C ILE A 90 -11.47 11.81 -17.19
N GLY A 91 -12.28 12.79 -16.76
CA GLY A 91 -11.93 14.22 -16.80
C GLY A 91 -11.27 14.70 -15.50
N ASN A 92 -11.02 16.00 -15.39
CA ASN A 92 -10.57 16.59 -14.12
C ASN A 92 -11.59 16.37 -13.01
N GLY A 93 -11.09 16.12 -11.80
CA GLY A 93 -11.93 15.92 -10.61
C GLY A 93 -11.61 16.90 -9.48
N LEU A 94 -12.36 16.77 -8.38
CA LEU A 94 -12.13 17.58 -7.19
C LEU A 94 -10.72 17.34 -6.61
N ASN A 95 -10.26 16.09 -6.61
CA ASN A 95 -9.03 15.65 -5.93
C ASN A 95 -7.92 15.21 -6.88
N TYR A 96 -8.14 15.25 -8.19
CA TYR A 96 -7.16 14.89 -9.19
C TYR A 96 -7.27 15.75 -10.45
N THR A 97 -6.20 15.79 -11.23
CA THR A 97 -6.15 16.44 -12.54
C THR A 97 -5.63 15.49 -13.60
N ILE A 98 -6.11 15.64 -14.83
CA ILE A 98 -5.60 14.96 -16.01
C ILE A 98 -4.60 15.89 -16.69
N HIS A 99 -3.38 15.40 -16.93
CA HIS A 99 -2.30 16.20 -17.50
C HIS A 99 -1.70 15.51 -18.72
N ASP A 100 -1.77 16.15 -19.89
CA ASP A 100 -1.20 15.71 -21.17
C ASP A 100 -1.64 14.29 -21.64
N VAL A 101 -2.87 13.90 -21.30
CA VAL A 101 -3.42 12.59 -21.72
C VAL A 101 -4.23 12.73 -23.01
N SER A 102 -3.71 12.20 -24.12
CA SER A 102 -4.36 12.28 -25.44
C SER A 102 -5.69 11.52 -25.54
N PHE A 103 -5.84 10.46 -24.76
CA PHE A 103 -7.03 9.61 -24.72
C PHE A 103 -7.48 9.46 -23.26
N PRO A 104 -8.21 10.45 -22.70
CA PRO A 104 -8.60 10.48 -21.30
C PRO A 104 -9.78 9.52 -21.04
N TYR A 105 -9.60 8.26 -21.39
CA TYR A 105 -10.58 7.20 -21.28
C TYR A 105 -9.96 6.02 -20.54
N GLY A 106 -10.78 5.33 -19.77
CA GLY A 106 -10.41 4.09 -19.10
C GLY A 106 -11.65 3.27 -18.80
N ARG A 107 -11.47 2.08 -18.22
CA ARG A 107 -12.60 1.30 -17.73
C ARG A 107 -13.27 2.00 -16.55
N ALA A 108 -14.53 1.65 -16.28
CA ALA A 108 -15.29 2.26 -15.18
C ALA A 108 -14.61 2.04 -13.82
N GLU A 109 -13.98 0.87 -13.65
CA GLU A 109 -13.21 0.49 -12.47
C GLU A 109 -11.97 1.38 -12.29
N VAL A 110 -11.30 1.74 -13.39
CA VAL A 110 -10.15 2.68 -13.35
C VAL A 110 -10.62 4.07 -12.93
N LYS A 111 -11.75 4.54 -13.45
CA LYS A 111 -12.33 5.82 -13.02
C LYS A 111 -12.62 5.83 -11.51
N LEU A 112 -13.31 4.79 -11.04
CA LEU A 112 -13.62 4.63 -9.62
C LEU A 112 -12.36 4.58 -8.75
N PHE A 113 -11.34 3.85 -9.20
CA PHE A 113 -10.05 3.75 -8.54
C PHE A 113 -9.39 5.13 -8.42
N VAL A 114 -9.28 5.89 -9.52
CA VAL A 114 -8.70 7.24 -9.53
C VAL A 114 -9.47 8.18 -8.59
N GLU A 115 -10.80 8.16 -8.62
CA GLU A 115 -11.64 9.00 -7.76
C GLU A 115 -11.44 8.68 -6.27
N ARG A 116 -11.39 7.40 -5.90
CA ARG A 116 -11.21 6.97 -4.50
C ARG A 116 -9.78 7.17 -4.02
N LEU A 117 -8.78 6.80 -4.82
CA LEU A 117 -7.37 6.95 -4.48
C LEU A 117 -7.02 8.43 -4.32
N SER A 118 -7.45 9.28 -5.25
CA SER A 118 -7.16 10.72 -5.19
C SER A 118 -7.79 11.42 -3.99
N GLY A 119 -9.01 11.01 -3.59
CA GLY A 119 -9.64 11.50 -2.36
C GLY A 119 -8.85 11.14 -1.11
N GLN A 120 -8.31 9.93 -1.04
CA GLN A 120 -7.46 9.48 0.06
C GLN A 120 -6.10 10.19 0.04
N TYR A 121 -5.46 10.27 -1.13
CA TYR A 121 -4.19 10.97 -1.36
C TYR A 121 -4.24 12.41 -0.87
N ARG A 122 -5.28 13.15 -1.29
CA ARG A 122 -5.43 14.55 -0.88
C ARG A 122 -5.70 14.71 0.61
N ARG A 123 -6.47 13.80 1.23
CA ARG A 123 -6.67 13.82 2.69
C ARG A 123 -5.38 13.52 3.46
N ALA A 124 -4.54 12.64 2.93
CA ALA A 124 -3.31 12.21 3.59
C ALA A 124 -2.20 13.25 3.51
N CYS A 125 -2.06 13.96 2.38
CA CYS A 125 -0.91 14.83 2.16
C CYS A 125 -1.23 16.22 1.59
N GLY A 126 -2.48 16.51 1.23
CA GLY A 126 -2.95 17.83 0.79
C GLY A 126 -2.87 18.11 -0.71
N GLU A 127 -2.10 17.33 -1.48
CA GLU A 127 -1.96 17.54 -2.94
C GLU A 127 -3.10 16.89 -3.74
N LYS A 128 -3.37 17.43 -4.94
CA LYS A 128 -4.19 16.71 -5.93
C LYS A 128 -3.34 15.66 -6.64
N LEU A 129 -3.89 14.48 -6.84
CA LEU A 129 -3.25 13.44 -7.64
C LEU A 129 -3.22 13.87 -9.12
N VAL A 130 -2.12 13.60 -9.83
CA VAL A 130 -2.01 13.97 -11.25
C VAL A 130 -1.92 12.73 -12.09
N VAL A 131 -2.92 12.49 -12.93
CA VAL A 131 -2.96 11.40 -13.90
C VAL A 131 -2.22 11.84 -15.16
N THR A 132 -1.25 11.05 -15.59
CA THR A 132 -0.36 11.37 -16.73
C THR A 132 -0.50 10.41 -17.89
N SER A 133 -1.19 9.28 -17.70
CA SER A 133 -1.48 8.32 -18.78
C SER A 133 -2.73 7.51 -18.43
N LEU A 134 -3.50 7.18 -19.46
CA LEU A 134 -4.70 6.32 -19.41
C LEU A 134 -4.66 5.38 -20.62
N THR A 135 -5.79 5.14 -21.29
CA THR A 135 -5.82 4.32 -22.51
C THR A 135 -4.82 4.88 -23.53
N ARG A 136 -3.98 4.02 -24.10
CA ARG A 136 -3.08 4.40 -25.20
C ARG A 136 -3.08 3.28 -26.23
N PRO A 137 -3.44 3.56 -27.49
CA PRO A 137 -3.55 2.52 -28.49
C PRO A 137 -2.17 1.93 -28.78
N THR A 138 -2.09 0.65 -29.16
CA THR A 138 -0.83 -0.04 -29.46
C THR A 138 0.02 0.72 -30.48
N ARG A 139 -0.58 1.23 -31.56
CA ARG A 139 0.12 2.00 -32.60
C ARG A 139 0.55 3.41 -32.15
N GLY A 140 0.11 3.86 -30.98
CA GLY A 140 0.49 5.13 -30.37
C GLY A 140 1.43 4.99 -29.18
N GLN A 141 1.97 3.79 -28.92
CA GLN A 141 2.91 3.57 -27.82
C GLN A 141 4.28 4.21 -28.11
N PRO A 142 4.99 4.75 -27.09
CA PRO A 142 6.34 5.26 -27.25
C PRO A 142 7.31 4.13 -27.59
N ARG A 143 8.47 4.49 -28.17
CA ARG A 143 9.47 3.51 -28.64
C ARG A 143 10.00 2.57 -27.56
N ASN A 144 9.95 2.99 -26.29
CA ASN A 144 10.40 2.22 -25.13
C ASN A 144 9.25 1.53 -24.39
N ALA A 145 8.05 1.43 -24.98
CA ALA A 145 6.96 0.68 -24.39
C ALA A 145 7.27 -0.82 -24.34
N SER A 146 6.88 -1.46 -23.23
CA SER A 146 6.91 -2.92 -23.13
C SER A 146 5.88 -3.55 -24.07
N SER A 147 6.22 -4.71 -24.64
CA SER A 147 5.27 -5.56 -25.37
C SER A 147 4.12 -6.05 -24.47
N LEU A 148 4.31 -5.99 -23.15
CA LEU A 148 3.33 -6.38 -22.14
C LEU A 148 2.50 -5.18 -21.61
N SER A 149 2.56 -4.03 -22.29
CA SER A 149 1.78 -2.86 -21.88
C SER A 149 0.27 -3.14 -21.90
N VAL A 150 -0.40 -2.82 -20.78
CA VAL A 150 -1.85 -2.94 -20.63
C VAL A 150 -2.61 -1.62 -20.82
N HIS A 151 -1.92 -0.51 -21.15
CA HIS A 151 -2.60 0.73 -21.55
C HIS A 151 -3.57 0.57 -22.73
N PRO A 152 -3.30 -0.27 -23.75
CA PRO A 152 -4.25 -0.48 -24.85
C PRO A 152 -5.59 -1.05 -24.40
N THR A 153 -5.70 -1.64 -23.21
CA THR A 153 -6.95 -2.28 -22.74
C THR A 153 -7.83 -1.34 -21.94
N GLY A 154 -7.32 -0.15 -21.60
CA GLY A 154 -7.98 0.84 -20.74
C GLY A 154 -8.03 0.49 -19.26
N MET A 155 -7.32 -0.56 -18.82
CA MET A 155 -7.23 -0.93 -17.40
C MET A 155 -6.07 -0.24 -16.65
N ALA A 156 -5.17 0.42 -17.36
CA ALA A 156 -3.96 1.03 -16.80
C ALA A 156 -4.13 2.53 -16.57
N VAL A 157 -3.45 3.03 -15.53
CA VAL A 157 -3.34 4.46 -15.22
C VAL A 157 -1.95 4.76 -14.66
N ASP A 158 -1.34 5.85 -15.13
CA ASP A 158 -0.08 6.35 -14.57
C ASP A 158 -0.31 7.65 -13.80
N PHE A 159 0.44 7.81 -12.71
CA PHE A 159 0.44 9.02 -11.89
C PHE A 159 1.78 9.73 -11.91
N ARG A 160 1.75 11.06 -11.86
CA ARG A 160 2.95 11.87 -11.65
C ARG A 160 3.51 11.59 -10.26
N ARG A 161 4.81 11.34 -10.17
CA ARG A 161 5.52 11.27 -8.90
C ARG A 161 5.62 12.67 -8.27
N SER A 162 5.10 12.84 -7.06
CA SER A 162 5.20 14.11 -6.32
C SER A 162 6.63 14.39 -5.84
N THR A 163 7.00 15.67 -5.83
CA THR A 163 8.23 16.16 -5.22
C THR A 163 8.16 16.15 -3.69
N SER A 164 6.95 16.21 -3.12
CA SER A 164 6.71 16.04 -1.68
C SER A 164 7.00 14.59 -1.27
N SER A 165 7.94 14.41 -0.34
CA SER A 165 8.28 13.09 0.20
C SER A 165 7.11 12.44 0.93
N VAL A 166 6.31 13.23 1.66
CA VAL A 166 5.13 12.75 2.38
C VAL A 166 4.10 12.19 1.39
N CYS A 167 3.77 12.95 0.35
CA CYS A 167 2.82 12.52 -0.66
C CYS A 167 3.31 11.30 -1.44
N ARG A 168 4.60 11.31 -1.84
CA ARG A 168 5.20 10.19 -2.56
C ARG A 168 5.18 8.92 -1.72
N ASN A 169 5.66 8.97 -0.48
CA ASN A 169 5.70 7.80 0.39
C ASN A 169 4.29 7.26 0.65
N TRP A 170 3.31 8.14 0.90
CA TRP A 170 1.92 7.70 1.09
C TRP A 170 1.38 6.97 -0.14
N LEU A 171 1.60 7.52 -1.35
CA LEU A 171 1.12 6.90 -2.58
C LEU A 171 1.82 5.57 -2.84
N GLU A 172 3.14 5.52 -2.68
CA GLU A 172 3.93 4.32 -2.90
C GLU A 172 3.52 3.19 -1.93
N SER A 173 3.44 3.48 -0.63
CA SER A 173 2.99 2.50 0.36
C SER A 173 1.55 2.03 0.12
N THR A 174 0.65 2.94 -0.28
CA THR A 174 -0.75 2.59 -0.57
C THR A 174 -0.85 1.67 -1.79
N LEU A 175 -0.11 1.97 -2.87
CA LEU A 175 -0.13 1.16 -4.09
C LEU A 175 0.49 -0.22 -3.86
N LEU A 176 1.57 -0.31 -3.07
CA LEU A 176 2.16 -1.59 -2.68
C LEU A 176 1.19 -2.43 -1.83
N TYR A 177 0.51 -1.81 -0.87
CA TYR A 177 -0.52 -2.49 -0.08
C TYR A 177 -1.64 -3.06 -0.96
N LEU A 178 -2.09 -2.31 -1.97
CA LEU A 178 -3.13 -2.76 -2.90
C LEU A 178 -2.65 -3.84 -3.89
N GLU A 179 -1.33 -3.95 -4.13
CA GLU A 179 -0.77 -5.01 -4.96
C GLU A 179 -0.67 -6.35 -4.20
N GLU A 180 -0.53 -6.30 -2.88
CA GLU A 180 -0.47 -7.49 -2.00
C GLU A 180 -1.85 -8.01 -1.58
N ALA A 181 -2.87 -7.16 -1.55
CA ALA A 181 -4.22 -7.47 -1.08
C ALA A 181 -5.06 -8.28 -2.07
#